data_AF-A0A497HXK1-F1
#
_entry.id   AF-A0A497HXK1-F1
#
_cell.length_a   1.000
_cell.length_b   1.000
_cell.length_c   1.000
_cell.angle_alpha   90.00
_cell.angle_beta   90.00
_cell.angle_gamma   90.00
#
_symmetry.space_group_name_H-M   'P 1'
#
loop_
_entity.id
_entity.type
_entity.pdbx_description
1 polymer ?
#
loop_
_entity_poly.entity_id
_entity_poly.type
_entity_poly.pdbx_seq_one_letter_code
_entity_poly.pdbx_strand_id
1 'polypeptide(L)'
;MKIEECFTTIENGSKYKFRAWPSFDKKTAEEIVEVMESEGYGSVSETIRQLVKIGIERRDVRCSFCGRMNEKRLSIEREGKFFCNLVCYSHFIAEKENVKI
;
A
#
# COMPACT_ATOMS: atom_id res chain seq x y z
N MET A 1 -2.66 10.57 -27.20
CA MET A 1 -3.55 10.92 -26.07
C MET A 1 -3.03 12.23 -25.49
N LYS A 2 -3.72 13.36 -25.74
CA LYS A 2 -3.32 14.68 -25.21
C LYS A 2 -4.23 15.02 -24.05
N ILE A 3 -3.68 14.93 -22.83
CA ILE A 3 -4.23 15.65 -21.68
C ILE A 3 -3.01 16.34 -21.07
N GLU A 4 -2.88 17.64 -21.36
CA GLU A 4 -1.90 18.52 -20.71
C GLU A 4 -2.63 19.57 -19.88
N GLU A 5 -3.69 19.16 -19.18
CA GLU A 5 -4.27 19.99 -18.14
C GLU A 5 -3.43 19.81 -16.88
N CYS A 6 -2.80 20.89 -16.43
CA CYS A 6 -2.12 20.96 -15.15
C CYS A 6 -3.00 21.77 -14.20
N PHE A 7 -3.09 21.36 -12.95
CA PHE A 7 -3.76 22.15 -11.91
C PHE A 7 -2.78 22.45 -10.78
N THR A 8 -3.06 23.54 -10.06
CA THR A 8 -2.23 24.02 -8.96
C THR A 8 -3.02 23.89 -7.66
N THR A 9 -2.40 23.32 -6.64
CA THR A 9 -2.91 23.36 -5.27
C THR A 9 -2.02 24.29 -4.44
N ILE A 10 -2.63 24.96 -3.47
CA ILE A 10 -1.96 25.90 -2.58
C ILE A 10 -2.32 25.51 -1.17
N GLU A 11 -1.32 25.15 -0.38
CA GLU A 11 -1.47 24.84 1.04
C GLU A 11 -0.41 25.62 1.80
N ASN A 12 -0.80 26.27 2.92
CA ASN A 12 0.09 27.07 3.77
C ASN A 12 1.04 28.05 3.03
N GLY A 13 0.60 28.59 1.90
CA GLY A 13 1.36 29.54 1.07
C GLY A 13 2.31 28.92 0.05
N SER A 14 2.50 27.59 0.09
CA SER A 14 3.27 26.83 -0.90
C SER A 14 2.42 26.47 -2.11
N LYS A 15 2.98 26.63 -3.32
CA LYS A 15 2.29 26.28 -4.59
C LYS A 15 2.82 24.97 -5.15
N TYR A 16 1.93 24.00 -5.36
CA TYR A 16 2.25 22.70 -5.94
C TYR A 16 1.55 22.53 -7.29
N LYS A 17 2.30 22.10 -8.31
CA LYS A 17 1.76 21.85 -9.65
C LYS A 17 1.65 20.36 -9.90
N PHE A 18 0.48 19.92 -10.32
CA PHE A 18 0.18 18.54 -10.64
C PHE A 18 -0.28 18.42 -12.09
N ARG A 19 0.08 17.31 -12.72
CA ARG A 19 -0.43 16.93 -14.03
C ARG A 19 -1.72 16.15 -13.83
N ALA A 20 -2.80 16.56 -14.49
CA ALA A 20 -4.05 15.82 -14.43
C ALA A 20 -3.92 14.48 -15.14
N TRP A 21 -4.44 13.43 -14.49
CA TRP A 21 -4.56 12.08 -15.04
C TRP A 21 -5.98 11.58 -14.77
N PRO A 22 -6.54 10.67 -15.59
CA PRO A 22 -7.91 10.19 -15.40
C PRO A 22 -8.21 9.63 -14.01
N SER A 23 -7.19 9.12 -13.31
CA SER A 23 -7.28 8.57 -11.95
C SER A 23 -6.65 9.49 -10.88
N PHE A 24 -6.32 10.73 -11.23
CA PHE A 24 -5.65 11.69 -10.36
C PHE A 24 -6.24 13.08 -10.57
N ASP A 25 -7.15 13.45 -9.66
CA ASP A 25 -7.89 14.70 -9.69
C ASP A 25 -7.33 15.73 -8.69
N LYS A 26 -7.90 16.94 -8.73
CA LYS A 26 -7.49 18.04 -7.84
C LYS A 26 -7.68 17.68 -6.37
N LYS A 27 -8.75 16.97 -6.03
CA LYS A 27 -9.07 16.57 -4.66
C LYS A 27 -7.99 15.62 -4.11
N THR A 28 -7.59 14.62 -4.90
CA THR A 28 -6.52 13.68 -4.54
C THR A 28 -5.20 14.42 -4.30
N ALA A 29 -4.91 15.45 -5.09
CA ALA A 29 -3.70 16.25 -4.90
C ALA A 29 -3.75 17.14 -3.65
N GLU A 30 -4.92 17.71 -3.33
CA GLU A 30 -5.15 18.45 -2.08
C GLU A 30 -4.93 17.53 -0.88
N GLU A 31 -5.53 16.33 -0.89
CA GLU A 31 -5.34 15.31 0.16
C GLU A 31 -3.85 14.92 0.31
N ILE A 32 -3.11 14.75 -0.79
CA ILE A 32 -1.67 14.43 -0.72
C ILE A 32 -0.86 15.56 -0.09
N VAL A 33 -1.16 16.81 -0.42
CA VAL A 33 -0.44 17.97 0.15
C VAL A 33 -0.78 18.11 1.64
N GLU A 34 -2.04 17.93 2.02
CA GLU A 34 -2.47 17.92 3.43
C GLU A 34 -1.72 16.84 4.23
N VAL A 35 -1.64 15.61 3.72
CA VAL A 35 -0.88 14.53 4.36
C VAL A 35 0.61 14.85 4.42
N MET A 36 1.17 15.40 3.34
CA MET A 36 2.59 15.77 3.30
C MET A 36 2.94 16.76 4.40
N GLU A 37 2.13 17.80 4.60
CA GLU A 37 2.39 18.83 5.60
C GLU A 37 2.11 18.35 7.03
N SER A 38 1.03 17.60 7.23
CA SER A 38 0.65 17.06 8.55
C SER A 38 1.61 15.99 9.07
N GLU A 39 2.11 15.12 8.21
CA GLU A 39 3.08 14.07 8.55
C GLU A 39 4.55 14.56 8.42
N GLY A 40 4.76 15.78 7.92
CA GLY A 40 6.09 16.38 7.77
C GLY A 40 6.97 15.73 6.70
N TYR A 41 6.38 15.16 5.65
CA TYR A 41 7.14 14.60 4.53
C TYR A 41 7.79 15.71 3.68
N GLY A 42 9.03 15.49 3.23
CA GLY A 42 9.81 16.53 2.55
C GLY A 42 9.41 16.79 1.11
N SER A 43 8.58 15.91 0.51
CA SER A 43 8.10 16.08 -0.86
C SER A 43 6.85 15.26 -1.15
N VAL A 44 6.08 15.70 -2.15
CA VAL A 44 4.92 14.97 -2.69
C VAL A 44 5.29 13.53 -3.09
N SER A 45 6.44 13.35 -3.73
CA SER A 45 6.93 12.02 -4.14
C SER A 45 7.27 11.12 -2.96
N GLU A 46 7.70 11.68 -1.84
CA GLU A 46 7.89 10.95 -0.59
C GLU A 46 6.54 10.56 0.02
N THR A 47 5.60 11.51 0.11
CA THR A 47 4.25 11.26 0.61
C THR A 47 3.55 10.14 -0.15
N ILE A 48 3.58 10.17 -1.48
CA ILE A 48 2.98 9.11 -2.31
C ILE A 48 3.63 7.77 -2.01
N ARG A 49 4.96 7.71 -1.85
CA ARG A 49 5.65 6.45 -1.51
C ARG A 49 5.22 5.92 -0.15
N GLN A 50 5.05 6.77 0.85
CA GLN A 50 4.57 6.36 2.17
C GLN A 50 3.11 5.91 2.13
N LEU A 51 2.23 6.65 1.45
CA LEU A 51 0.84 6.27 1.26
C LEU A 51 0.69 4.93 0.55
N VAL A 52 1.47 4.70 -0.51
CA VAL A 52 1.51 3.40 -1.22
C VAL A 52 2.01 2.29 -0.28
N LYS A 53 3.07 2.53 0.49
CA LYS A 53 3.60 1.56 1.46
C LYS A 53 2.54 1.20 2.51
N ILE A 54 1.90 2.20 3.11
CA ILE A 54 0.82 2.02 4.09
C ILE A 54 -0.33 1.21 3.47
N GLY A 55 -0.75 1.56 2.25
CA GLY A 55 -1.78 0.82 1.53
C GLY A 55 -1.39 -0.64 1.28
N ILE A 56 -0.13 -0.90 0.91
CA ILE A 56 0.39 -2.25 0.73
C ILE A 56 0.45 -3.03 2.06
N GLU A 57 0.78 -2.38 3.16
CA GLU A 57 0.85 -3.00 4.49
C GLU A 57 -0.52 -3.30 5.09
N ARG A 58 -1.51 -2.44 4.81
CA ARG A 58 -2.90 -2.57 5.26
C ARG A 58 -3.76 -3.46 4.35
N ARG A 59 -3.27 -3.82 3.16
CA ARG A 59 -4.04 -4.71 2.26
C ARG A 59 -4.25 -6.08 2.93
N ASP A 60 -5.42 -6.67 2.69
CA ASP A 60 -5.63 -8.05 3.12
C ASP A 60 -4.94 -9.03 2.17
N VAL A 61 -4.42 -10.11 2.75
CA VAL A 61 -3.82 -11.24 2.04
C VAL A 61 -4.47 -12.53 2.49
N ARG A 62 -4.58 -13.47 1.55
CA ARG A 62 -5.15 -14.79 1.81
C ARG A 62 -4.09 -15.74 2.35
N CYS A 63 -4.36 -16.38 3.48
CA CYS A 63 -3.51 -17.44 3.99
C CYS A 63 -3.44 -18.60 2.98
N SER A 64 -2.22 -19.03 2.64
CA SER A 64 -1.98 -20.07 1.63
C SER A 64 -2.33 -21.48 2.11
N PHE A 65 -2.51 -21.66 3.43
CA PHE A 65 -2.95 -22.93 4.03
C PHE A 65 -4.45 -22.93 4.31
N CYS A 66 -4.92 -22.10 5.26
CA CYS A 66 -6.30 -22.13 5.72
C CYS A 66 -7.27 -21.23 4.94
N GLY A 67 -6.77 -20.43 3.97
CA GLY A 67 -7.61 -19.59 3.12
C GLY A 67 -8.19 -18.33 3.78
N ARG A 68 -7.94 -18.07 5.07
CA ARG A 68 -8.43 -16.87 5.78
C ARG A 68 -7.80 -15.60 5.25
N MET A 69 -8.57 -14.52 5.19
CA MET A 69 -8.09 -13.17 4.90
C MET A 69 -7.51 -12.55 6.18
N ASN A 70 -6.32 -11.97 6.09
CA ASN A 70 -5.67 -11.26 7.19
C ASN A 70 -4.95 -10.02 6.65
N GLU A 71 -4.81 -8.98 7.45
CA GLU A 71 -3.98 -7.83 7.08
C GLU A 71 -2.54 -8.31 6.76
N LYS A 72 -1.95 -7.80 5.67
CA LYS A 72 -0.60 -8.19 5.23
C LYS A 72 0.43 -8.01 6.34
N ARG A 73 0.40 -6.89 7.06
CA ARG A 73 1.32 -6.61 8.17
C ARG A 73 1.26 -7.60 9.33
N LEU A 74 0.15 -8.32 9.49
CA LEU A 74 -0.04 -9.34 10.54
C LEU A 74 0.26 -10.75 10.04
N SER A 75 0.53 -10.90 8.74
CA SER A 75 0.75 -12.19 8.10
C SER A 75 2.24 -12.54 8.05
N ILE A 76 2.54 -13.83 8.13
CA ILE A 76 3.91 -14.33 7.96
C ILE A 76 4.14 -14.56 6.47
N GLU A 77 5.11 -13.85 5.87
CA GLU A 77 5.51 -14.04 4.47
C GLU A 77 6.70 -15.00 4.37
N ARG A 78 6.55 -16.07 3.59
CA ARG A 78 7.60 -17.07 3.29
C ARG A 78 7.45 -17.54 1.85
N GLU A 79 8.54 -17.51 1.08
CA GLU A 79 8.55 -17.95 -0.34
C GLU A 79 7.44 -17.31 -1.21
N GLY A 80 7.11 -16.03 -0.95
CA GLY A 80 6.03 -15.32 -1.66
C GLY A 80 4.61 -15.76 -1.27
N LYS A 81 4.46 -16.58 -0.22
CA LYS A 81 3.19 -17.02 0.35
C LYS A 81 2.94 -16.36 1.70
N PHE A 82 1.66 -16.10 2.00
CA PHE A 82 1.22 -15.51 3.26
C PHE A 82 0.56 -16.55 4.16
N PHE A 83 0.86 -16.49 5.46
CA PHE A 83 0.31 -17.40 6.46
C PHE A 83 -0.27 -16.65 7.66
N CYS A 84 -1.37 -17.20 8.16
CA CYS A 84 -2.13 -16.65 9.27
C CYS A 84 -1.35 -16.64 10.59
N ASN A 85 -0.49 -17.65 10.78
CA ASN A 85 0.36 -17.88 11.95
C ASN A 85 1.37 -18.99 11.62
N LEU A 86 2.24 -19.32 12.59
CA LEU A 86 3.25 -20.37 12.43
C LEU A 86 2.65 -21.76 12.24
N VAL A 87 1.49 -22.05 12.83
CA VAL A 87 0.82 -23.36 12.69
C VAL A 87 0.37 -23.58 11.24
N CYS A 88 -0.28 -22.56 10.64
CA CYS A 88 -0.63 -22.53 9.22
C CYS A 88 0.59 -22.81 8.32
N TYR A 89 1.77 -22.27 8.67
CA TYR A 89 3.00 -22.48 7.90
C TYR A 89 3.57 -23.89 8.07
N SER A 90 3.63 -24.41 9.31
CA SER A 90 4.14 -25.75 9.58
C SER A 90 3.32 -26.84 8.90
N HIS A 91 1.98 -26.75 8.90
CA HIS A 91 1.13 -27.69 8.18
C HIS A 91 1.36 -27.61 6.66
N PHE A 92 1.50 -26.41 6.12
CA PHE A 92 1.79 -26.22 4.70
C PHE A 92 3.12 -26.88 4.27
N ILE A 93 4.17 -26.79 5.10
CA ILE A 93 5.44 -27.48 4.83
C ILE A 93 5.26 -28.99 4.89
N ALA A 94 4.61 -29.51 5.93
CA ALA A 94 4.43 -30.94 6.10
C ALA A 94 3.61 -31.57 4.96
N GLU A 95 2.57 -30.88 4.49
CA GLU A 95 1.83 -31.28 3.28
C GLU A 95 2.72 -31.27 2.03
N LYS A 96 3.55 -30.25 1.85
CA LYS A 96 4.49 -30.14 0.72
C LYS A 96 5.54 -31.26 0.72
N GLU A 97 5.98 -31.69 1.91
CA GLU A 97 7.03 -32.70 2.09
C GLU A 97 6.48 -34.13 2.27
N ASN A 98 5.16 -34.34 2.21
CA ASN A 98 4.51 -35.63 2.52
C ASN A 98 4.87 -36.19 3.90
N VAL A 99 5.21 -35.32 4.85
CA VAL A 99 5.49 -35.71 6.22
C VAL A 99 4.16 -35.73 6.97
N LYS A 100 3.70 -36.92 7.39
CA LYS A 100 2.56 -37.01 8.31
C LYS A 100 3.00 -36.47 9.67
N ILE A 101 2.44 -35.32 10.07
CA ILE A 101 2.54 -34.78 11.45
C ILE A 101 1.68 -35.63 12.38
#